data_AF-A0A8T6IPZ7-F1
#
_entry.id   AF-A0A8T6IPZ7-F1
#
_cell.length_a   1.000
_cell.length_b   1.000
_cell.length_c   1.000
_cell.angle_alpha   90.00
_cell.angle_beta   90.00
_cell.angle_gamma   90.00
#
_symmetry.space_group_name_H-M   'P 1'
#
loop_
_entity.id
_entity.type
_entity.pdbx_description
1 polymer ?
#
loop_
_entity_poly.entity_id
_entity_poly.type
_entity_poly.pdbx_seq_one_letter_code
_entity_poly.pdbx_strand_id
1 'polypeptide(L)'
;FDAGKHAPANRILSIIGLEPQRWILERSTIGDLLGLPDFLAGPSLALIVIMIYSTWTYIGYDAVIFLAGLGNIPGELYEAARIDGAGGWRIFRHITLPLLSPTVFFLSLVAIIGTFQAFTQIWILRTGAVGNRVNTASVYIFDELQNSNRYGYASSMAFVLFALILLMTLFQNRIMGRRVFYG
;
A
#
# COMPACT_ATOMS: atom_id res chain seq x y z
N PHE A 1 -19.03 -18.01 5.59
CA PHE A 1 -17.86 -18.41 6.40
C PHE A 1 -17.75 -17.49 7.61
N ASP A 2 -18.18 -17.97 8.78
CA ASP A 2 -18.24 -17.25 10.07
C ASP A 2 -16.87 -17.26 10.79
N ALA A 3 -15.79 -17.06 10.02
CA ALA A 3 -14.41 -17.32 10.44
C ALA A 3 -13.93 -16.40 11.58
N GLY A 4 -14.55 -15.23 11.75
CA GLY A 4 -14.21 -14.30 12.83
C GLY A 4 -14.67 -14.77 14.22
N LYS A 5 -15.77 -15.52 14.34
CA LYS A 5 -16.27 -15.97 15.65
C LYS A 5 -15.41 -17.04 16.30
N HIS A 6 -14.64 -17.79 15.51
CA HIS A 6 -13.87 -18.94 16.00
C HIS A 6 -12.35 -18.75 15.96
N ALA A 7 -11.87 -17.56 15.58
CA ALA A 7 -10.44 -17.25 15.59
C ALA A 7 -9.82 -17.52 16.98
N PRO A 8 -8.62 -18.12 17.08
CA PRO A 8 -7.99 -18.45 18.35
C PRO A 8 -7.87 -17.24 19.29
N ALA A 9 -7.54 -16.07 18.73
CA ALA A 9 -7.48 -14.81 19.45
C ALA A 9 -8.83 -14.43 20.08
N ASN A 10 -9.95 -14.61 19.36
CA ASN A 10 -11.29 -14.31 19.86
C ASN A 10 -11.76 -15.30 20.94
N ARG A 11 -11.28 -16.55 20.91
CA ARG A 11 -11.51 -17.51 22.01
C ARG A 11 -10.75 -17.09 23.27
N ILE A 12 -9.49 -16.67 23.15
CA ILE A 12 -8.69 -16.20 24.28
C ILE A 12 -9.32 -14.95 24.91
N LEU A 13 -9.78 -14.00 24.09
CA LEU A 13 -10.46 -12.79 24.57
C LEU A 13 -11.79 -13.11 25.29
N SER A 14 -12.56 -14.07 24.78
CA SER A 14 -13.82 -14.50 25.41
C SER A 14 -13.63 -15.18 26.77
N ILE A 15 -12.48 -15.85 26.99
CA ILE A 15 -12.13 -16.46 28.29
C ILE A 15 -11.89 -15.37 29.35
N ILE A 16 -11.45 -14.19 28.94
CA ILE A 16 -11.13 -13.06 29.82
C ILE A 16 -12.34 -12.10 29.93
N GLY A 17 -13.51 -12.47 29.38
CA GLY A 17 -14.74 -11.67 29.44
C GLY A 17 -14.75 -10.45 28.52
N LEU A 18 -13.81 -10.36 27.57
CA LEU A 18 -13.78 -9.30 26.56
C LEU A 18 -14.59 -9.71 25.32
N GLU A 19 -15.31 -8.74 24.74
CA GLU A 19 -16.06 -9.00 23.50
C GLU A 19 -15.11 -9.44 22.37
N PRO A 20 -15.50 -10.44 21.56
CA PRO A 20 -14.71 -10.89 20.41
C PRO A 20 -14.38 -9.71 19.50
N GLN A 21 -13.11 -9.57 19.15
CA GLN A 21 -12.66 -8.52 18.25
C GLN A 21 -13.23 -8.77 16.85
N ARG A 22 -14.29 -8.02 16.52
CA ARG A 22 -15.05 -8.08 15.26
C ARG A 22 -14.57 -7.08 14.22
N TRP A 23 -13.44 -6.39 14.43
CA TRP A 23 -12.92 -5.36 13.52
C TRP A 23 -12.76 -5.82 12.05
N ILE A 24 -12.51 -7.11 11.81
CA ILE A 24 -12.46 -7.70 10.45
C ILE A 24 -13.86 -7.77 9.80
N LEU A 25 -14.92 -7.87 10.61
CA LEU A 25 -16.32 -7.96 10.20
C LEU A 25 -17.07 -6.62 10.33
N GLU A 26 -16.47 -5.66 11.04
CA GLU A 26 -17.03 -4.35 11.35
C GLU A 26 -17.19 -3.54 10.06
N ARG A 27 -18.43 -3.15 9.76
CA ARG A 27 -18.75 -2.35 8.57
C ARG A 27 -18.50 -0.86 8.76
N SER A 28 -18.30 -0.41 10.01
CA SER A 28 -18.12 0.99 10.32
C SER A 28 -16.87 1.53 9.66
N THR A 29 -17.02 2.69 9.04
CA THR A 29 -15.93 3.53 8.55
C THR A 29 -15.40 4.40 9.69
N ILE A 30 -14.24 5.05 9.52
CA ILE A 30 -13.75 6.01 10.52
C ILE A 30 -14.75 7.14 10.74
N GLY A 31 -15.47 7.55 9.70
CA GLY A 31 -16.48 8.59 9.81
C GLY A 31 -17.69 8.19 10.63
N ASP A 32 -18.11 6.93 10.58
CA ASP A 32 -19.21 6.45 11.43
C ASP A 32 -18.85 6.55 12.92
N LEU A 33 -17.57 6.37 13.26
CA LEU A 33 -17.07 6.54 14.62
C LEU A 33 -16.97 8.02 15.05
N LEU A 34 -16.81 8.93 14.10
CA LEU A 34 -16.68 10.38 14.32
C LEU A 34 -17.97 11.16 14.01
N GLY A 35 -19.05 10.50 13.61
CA GLY A 35 -20.31 11.12 13.19
C GLY A 35 -20.23 11.92 11.89
N LEU A 36 -19.28 11.61 11.00
CA LEU A 36 -19.09 12.30 9.74
C LEU A 36 -20.07 11.78 8.66
N PRO A 37 -20.50 12.64 7.71
CA PRO A 37 -21.32 12.22 6.59
C PRO A 37 -20.66 11.11 5.76
N ASP A 38 -21.43 10.18 5.21
CA ASP A 38 -20.95 9.01 4.44
C ASP A 38 -19.88 9.33 3.37
N PHE A 39 -19.94 10.50 2.74
CA PHE A 39 -18.97 10.92 1.72
C PHE A 39 -17.60 11.34 2.31
N LEU A 40 -17.55 11.74 3.58
CA LEU A 40 -16.33 12.01 4.35
C LEU A 40 -15.91 10.81 5.20
N ALA A 41 -16.70 9.74 5.21
CA ALA A 41 -16.55 8.71 6.22
C ALA A 41 -15.30 7.82 6.02
N GLY A 42 -14.74 7.86 4.82
CA GLY A 42 -13.45 7.25 4.52
C GLY A 42 -13.54 5.73 4.34
N PRO A 43 -12.38 5.05 4.23
CA PRO A 43 -12.34 3.61 4.04
C PRO A 43 -12.89 2.87 5.26
N SER A 44 -13.44 1.67 5.03
CA SER A 44 -13.85 0.79 6.12
C SER A 44 -12.65 0.41 7.00
N LEU A 45 -12.89 0.11 8.28
CA LEU A 45 -11.84 -0.38 9.17
C LEU A 45 -11.12 -1.61 8.61
N ALA A 46 -11.85 -2.50 7.93
CA ALA A 46 -11.28 -3.64 7.24
C ALA A 46 -10.27 -3.23 6.15
N LEU A 47 -10.57 -2.23 5.32
CA LEU A 47 -9.63 -1.69 4.33
C LEU A 47 -8.38 -1.11 5.00
N ILE A 48 -8.53 -0.47 6.15
CA ILE A 48 -7.40 0.11 6.89
C ILE A 48 -6.45 -0.96 7.39
N VAL A 49 -6.97 -2.05 7.96
CA VAL A 49 -6.09 -3.14 8.39
C VAL A 49 -5.41 -3.81 7.20
N ILE A 50 -6.10 -3.95 6.07
CA ILE A 50 -5.48 -4.42 4.83
C ILE A 50 -4.36 -3.49 4.38
N MET A 51 -4.54 -2.17 4.45
CA MET A 51 -3.50 -1.20 4.13
C MET A 51 -2.29 -1.34 5.06
N ILE A 52 -2.51 -1.42 6.38
CA ILE A 52 -1.43 -1.60 7.37
C ILE A 52 -0.68 -2.91 7.13
N TYR A 53 -1.40 -4.01 6.92
CA TYR A 53 -0.80 -5.31 6.61
C TYR A 53 0.00 -5.28 5.31
N SER A 54 -0.51 -4.61 4.28
CA SER A 54 0.20 -4.43 3.02
C SER A 54 1.48 -3.64 3.23
N THR A 55 1.41 -2.48 3.89
CA THR A 55 2.59 -1.65 4.20
C THR A 55 3.63 -2.45 4.99
N TRP A 56 3.21 -3.16 6.04
CA TRP A 56 4.10 -4.03 6.82
C TRP A 56 4.84 -5.05 5.96
N THR A 57 4.14 -5.67 5.01
CA THR A 57 4.72 -6.67 4.11
C THR A 57 5.83 -6.08 3.23
N TYR A 58 5.69 -4.83 2.78
CA TYR A 58 6.64 -4.17 1.88
C TYR A 58 7.78 -3.45 2.60
N ILE A 59 7.64 -3.11 3.89
CA ILE A 59 8.69 -2.43 4.67
C ILE A 59 10.05 -3.13 4.56
N GLY A 60 10.09 -4.46 4.63
CA GLY A 60 11.34 -5.21 4.53
C GLY A 60 12.01 -5.08 3.16
N TYR A 61 11.22 -5.14 2.09
CA TYR A 61 11.71 -4.94 0.73
C TYR A 61 12.24 -3.51 0.53
N ASP A 62 11.45 -2.51 0.91
CA ASP A 62 11.81 -1.11 0.76
C ASP A 62 13.08 -0.76 1.55
N ALA A 63 13.20 -1.27 2.78
CA ALA A 63 14.36 -1.05 3.64
C ALA A 63 15.66 -1.59 3.00
N VAL A 64 15.64 -2.79 2.43
CA VAL A 64 16.81 -3.39 1.77
C VAL A 64 17.24 -2.55 0.57
N ILE A 65 16.28 -2.11 -0.25
CA ILE A 65 16.56 -1.30 -1.43
C ILE A 65 17.06 0.10 -1.05
N PHE A 66 16.50 0.71 0.00
CA PHE A 66 17.00 1.98 0.54
C PHE A 66 18.41 1.86 1.10
N LEU A 67 18.72 0.78 1.82
CA LEU A 67 20.07 0.52 2.35
C LEU A 67 21.09 0.35 1.21
N ALA A 68 20.73 -0.37 0.15
CA ALA A 68 21.57 -0.49 -1.04
C ALA A 68 21.79 0.86 -1.72
N GLY A 69 20.75 1.68 -1.83
CA GLY A 69 20.84 3.04 -2.37
C GLY A 69 21.74 3.96 -1.52
N LEU A 70 21.60 3.89 -0.19
CA LEU A 70 22.42 4.66 0.76
C LEU A 70 23.89 4.25 0.71
N GLY A 71 24.16 2.94 0.56
CA GLY A 71 25.52 2.41 0.47
C GLY A 71 26.30 2.87 -0.77
N ASN A 72 25.61 3.30 -1.82
CA ASN A 72 26.24 3.86 -3.02
C ASN A 72 26.66 5.33 -2.86
N ILE A 73 26.24 6.02 -1.79
CA ILE A 73 26.59 7.42 -1.57
C ILE A 73 27.99 7.50 -0.94
N PRO A 74 28.97 8.17 -1.57
CA PRO A 74 30.32 8.29 -1.01
C PRO A 74 30.31 8.94 0.38
N GLY A 75 31.01 8.32 1.33
CA GLY A 75 31.16 8.83 2.70
C GLY A 75 31.79 10.22 2.76
N GLU A 76 32.71 10.51 1.83
CA GLU A 76 33.43 11.79 1.72
C GLU A 76 32.50 12.99 1.58
N LEU A 77 31.34 12.84 0.92
CA LEU A 77 30.34 13.92 0.79
C LEU A 77 29.75 14.30 2.15
N TYR A 78 29.56 13.32 3.04
CA TYR A 78 29.06 13.56 4.39
C TYR A 78 30.11 14.20 5.27
N GLU A 79 31.38 13.82 5.13
CA GLU A 79 32.50 14.40 5.86
C GLU A 79 32.75 15.85 5.43
N ALA A 80 32.82 16.12 4.13
CA ALA A 80 32.96 17.46 3.58
C ALA A 80 31.84 18.39 4.05
N ALA A 81 30.58 17.92 4.00
CA ALA A 81 29.45 18.72 4.47
C ALA A 81 29.51 19.03 5.97
N ARG A 82 30.03 18.11 6.79
CA ARG A 82 30.23 18.34 8.23
C ARG A 82 31.35 19.36 8.48
N ILE A 83 32.42 19.33 7.71
CA ILE A 83 33.50 20.32 7.76
C ILE A 83 32.95 21.72 7.39
N ASP A 84 32.07 21.79 6.40
CA ASP A 84 31.37 23.03 6.00
C ASP A 84 30.27 23.48 6.99
N GLY A 85 30.14 22.81 8.15
CA GLY A 85 29.18 23.17 9.19
C GLY A 85 27.72 22.83 8.85
N ALA A 86 27.46 21.92 7.92
CA ALA A 86 26.11 21.47 7.61
C ALA A 86 25.55 20.56 8.72
N GLY A 87 24.40 20.94 9.27
CA GLY A 87 23.65 20.08 10.20
C GLY A 87 22.92 18.92 9.51
N GLY A 88 22.46 17.93 10.28
CA GLY A 88 21.86 16.70 9.76
C GLY A 88 20.69 16.90 8.79
N TRP A 89 19.81 17.88 9.04
CA TRP A 89 18.71 18.19 8.11
C TRP A 89 19.20 18.76 6.77
N ARG A 90 20.25 19.59 6.80
CA ARG A 90 20.83 20.18 5.58
C ARG A 90 21.48 19.09 4.74
N ILE A 91 22.23 18.19 5.38
CA ILE A 91 22.83 17.00 4.77
C ILE A 91 21.74 16.11 4.15
N PHE A 92 20.69 15.78 4.90
CA PHE A 92 19.61 14.93 4.39
C PHE A 92 18.94 15.54 3.14
N ARG A 93 18.55 16.82 3.19
CA ARG A 93 17.82 17.47 2.10
C ARG A 93 18.68 17.73 0.85
N HIS A 94 19.97 18.00 1.00
CA HIS A 94 20.84 18.43 -0.12
C HIS A 94 21.81 17.35 -0.61
N ILE A 95 22.07 16.31 0.18
CA ILE A 95 22.99 15.22 -0.18
C ILE A 95 22.21 13.92 -0.27
N THR A 96 21.63 13.46 0.84
CA THR A 96 20.99 12.13 0.90
C THR A 96 19.78 12.03 -0.02
N LEU A 97 18.83 12.95 0.07
CA LEU A 97 17.57 12.90 -0.70
C LEU A 97 17.80 13.04 -2.22
N PRO A 98 18.65 13.98 -2.72
CA PRO A 98 18.93 14.07 -4.15
C PRO A 98 19.68 12.85 -4.70
N LEU A 99 20.67 12.34 -3.97
CA LEU A 99 21.45 11.16 -4.41
C LEU A 99 20.66 9.85 -4.27
N LEU A 100 19.69 9.78 -3.36
CA LEU A 100 18.71 8.68 -3.29
C LEU A 100 17.55 8.82 -4.28
N SER A 101 17.46 9.92 -5.04
CA SER A 101 16.35 10.13 -5.97
C SER A 101 16.12 8.97 -6.97
N PRO A 102 17.13 8.25 -7.49
CA PRO A 102 16.90 7.08 -8.34
C PRO A 102 16.22 5.94 -7.58
N THR A 103 16.62 5.71 -6.33
CA THR A 103 16.06 4.67 -5.45
C THR A 103 14.62 4.99 -5.05
N VAL A 104 14.36 6.23 -4.64
CA VAL A 104 13.00 6.71 -4.32
C VAL A 104 12.10 6.60 -5.55
N PHE A 105 12.60 6.98 -6.73
CA PHE A 105 11.86 6.86 -7.97
C PHE A 105 11.49 5.41 -8.27
N PHE A 106 12.46 4.51 -8.25
CA PHE A 106 12.23 3.08 -8.49
C PHE A 106 11.20 2.49 -7.52
N LEU A 107 11.37 2.71 -6.21
CA LEU A 107 10.43 2.22 -5.20
C LEU A 107 9.04 2.81 -5.36
N SER A 108 8.93 4.10 -5.68
CA SER A 108 7.63 4.75 -5.93
C SER A 108 6.91 4.17 -7.15
N LEU A 109 7.65 3.75 -8.17
CA LEU A 109 7.11 3.15 -9.38
C LEU A 109 6.56 1.75 -9.09
N VAL A 110 7.36 0.92 -8.41
CA VAL A 110 6.94 -0.41 -7.97
C VAL A 110 5.74 -0.32 -7.03
N ALA A 111 5.73 0.63 -6.10
CA ALA A 111 4.63 0.83 -5.14
C ALA A 111 3.31 1.21 -5.83
N ILE A 112 3.33 2.09 -6.83
CA ILE A 112 2.12 2.45 -7.59
C ILE A 112 1.59 1.22 -8.34
N ILE A 113 2.44 0.52 -9.07
CA ILE A 113 2.05 -0.69 -9.81
C ILE A 113 1.47 -1.72 -8.83
N GLY A 114 2.16 -1.97 -7.71
CA GLY A 114 1.74 -2.90 -6.67
C GLY A 114 0.40 -2.55 -6.04
N THR A 115 0.11 -1.25 -5.84
CA THR A 115 -1.17 -0.79 -5.28
C THR A 115 -2.35 -1.14 -6.19
N PHE A 116 -2.21 -0.90 -7.50
CA PHE A 116 -3.26 -1.27 -8.47
C PHE A 116 -3.36 -2.79 -8.69
N GLN A 117 -2.28 -3.54 -8.44
CA GLN A 117 -2.25 -4.99 -8.51
C GLN A 117 -2.55 -5.70 -7.18
N ALA A 118 -2.88 -4.95 -6.11
CA ALA A 118 -3.15 -5.50 -4.80
C ALA A 118 -4.42 -6.37 -4.82
N PHE A 119 -4.23 -7.67 -5.05
CA PHE A 119 -5.28 -8.67 -5.09
C PHE A 119 -5.17 -9.61 -3.90
N THR A 120 -4.04 -10.31 -3.75
CA THR A 120 -3.87 -11.39 -2.78
C THR A 120 -4.19 -10.96 -1.35
N GLN A 121 -3.60 -9.85 -0.90
CA GLN A 121 -3.79 -9.33 0.45
C GLN A 121 -5.27 -8.98 0.70
N ILE A 122 -5.91 -8.36 -0.29
CA ILE A 122 -7.31 -7.92 -0.20
C ILE A 122 -8.24 -9.13 -0.23
N TRP A 123 -8.00 -10.09 -1.12
CA TRP A 123 -8.82 -11.28 -1.28
C TRP A 123 -8.77 -12.19 -0.06
N ILE A 124 -7.59 -12.42 0.51
CA ILE A 124 -7.42 -13.28 1.70
C ILE A 124 -8.09 -12.65 2.93
N LEU A 125 -7.94 -11.33 3.10
CA LEU A 125 -8.49 -10.61 4.25
C LEU A 125 -9.97 -10.23 4.05
N ARG A 126 -10.49 -10.35 2.82
CA ARG A 126 -11.92 -10.19 2.52
C ARG A 126 -12.69 -11.28 3.22
N THR A 127 -13.38 -10.92 4.30
CA THR A 127 -14.39 -11.77 4.90
C THR A 127 -15.75 -11.47 4.30
N GLY A 128 -16.64 -12.48 4.28
CA GLY A 128 -17.99 -12.31 3.74
C GLY A 128 -18.83 -11.23 4.44
N ALA A 129 -18.42 -10.73 5.60
CA ALA A 129 -19.12 -9.69 6.35
C ALA A 129 -18.95 -8.28 5.76
N VAL A 130 -17.81 -7.97 5.12
CA VAL A 130 -17.51 -6.61 4.63
C VAL A 130 -18.09 -6.36 3.22
N GLY A 131 -18.49 -7.42 2.50
CA GLY A 131 -19.18 -7.32 1.21
C GLY A 131 -18.39 -6.57 0.13
N ASN A 132 -19.09 -5.80 -0.70
CA ASN A 132 -18.51 -5.05 -1.83
C ASN A 132 -17.70 -3.80 -1.46
N ARG A 133 -17.65 -3.41 -0.18
CA ARG A 133 -17.00 -2.16 0.25
C ARG A 133 -15.47 -2.22 0.24
N VAL A 134 -14.88 -3.40 0.02
CA VAL A 134 -13.43 -3.64 -0.06
C VAL A 134 -12.98 -3.92 -1.51
N ASN A 135 -13.89 -3.84 -2.48
CA ASN A 135 -13.61 -4.27 -3.84
C ASN A 135 -12.68 -3.29 -4.53
N THR A 136 -11.44 -3.70 -4.75
CA THR A 136 -10.54 -3.07 -5.72
C THR A 136 -10.84 -3.59 -7.12
N ALA A 137 -10.34 -2.89 -8.15
CA ALA A 137 -10.49 -3.29 -9.54
C ALA A 137 -10.05 -4.76 -9.75
N SER A 138 -8.93 -5.15 -9.14
CA SER A 138 -8.34 -6.49 -9.21
C SER A 138 -9.25 -7.57 -8.60
N VAL A 139 -9.87 -7.27 -7.45
CA VAL A 139 -10.84 -8.17 -6.80
C VAL A 139 -12.12 -8.28 -7.61
N TYR A 140 -12.58 -7.17 -8.19
CA TYR A 140 -13.81 -7.15 -8.99
C TYR A 140 -13.67 -7.93 -10.30
N ILE A 141 -12.54 -7.78 -11.00
CA ILE A 141 -12.21 -8.57 -12.19
C ILE A 141 -12.24 -10.07 -11.86
N PHE A 142 -11.69 -10.46 -10.72
CA PHE A 142 -11.68 -11.86 -10.28
C PHE A 142 -13.07 -12.38 -9.92
N ASP A 143 -13.88 -11.59 -9.21
CA ASP A 143 -15.29 -11.96 -8.91
C ASP A 143 -16.09 -12.19 -10.20
N GLU A 144 -15.92 -11.34 -11.22
CA GLU A 144 -16.62 -11.47 -12.49
C GLU A 144 -16.16 -12.68 -13.33
N LEU A 145 -14.89 -13.04 -13.19
CA LEU A 145 -14.30 -14.22 -13.80
C LEU A 145 -14.82 -15.52 -13.16
N GLN A 146 -14.87 -15.57 -11.82
CA GLN A 146 -15.14 -16.79 -11.08
C GLN A 146 -16.61 -17.00 -10.71
N ASN A 147 -17.33 -15.95 -10.35
CA ASN A 147 -18.72 -16.06 -9.86
C ASN A 147 -19.75 -15.80 -10.96
N SER A 148 -19.47 -14.84 -11.86
CA SER A 148 -20.39 -14.46 -12.94
C SER A 148 -20.18 -15.27 -14.23
N ASN A 149 -19.12 -16.08 -14.32
CA ASN A 149 -18.68 -16.80 -15.53
C ASN A 149 -18.56 -15.90 -16.77
N ARG A 150 -18.34 -14.59 -16.61
CA ARG A 150 -18.24 -13.63 -17.72
C ARG A 150 -16.78 -13.40 -18.11
N TYR A 151 -16.12 -14.45 -18.57
CA TYR A 151 -14.68 -14.42 -18.90
C TYR A 151 -14.30 -13.28 -19.84
N GLY A 152 -15.07 -13.07 -20.92
CA GLY A 152 -14.78 -12.00 -21.89
C GLY A 152 -14.91 -10.58 -21.30
N TYR A 153 -15.83 -10.39 -20.36
CA TYR A 153 -16.01 -9.11 -19.68
C TYR A 153 -14.93 -8.87 -18.61
N ALA A 154 -14.57 -9.91 -17.85
CA ALA A 154 -13.43 -9.84 -16.92
C ALA A 154 -12.11 -9.56 -17.65
N SER A 155 -11.87 -10.19 -18.81
CA SER A 155 -10.69 -9.94 -19.63
C SER A 155 -10.63 -8.50 -20.14
N SER A 156 -11.75 -7.92 -20.61
CA SER A 156 -11.76 -6.53 -21.08
C SER A 156 -11.47 -5.55 -19.95
N MET A 157 -12.01 -5.79 -18.75
CA MET A 157 -11.66 -5.02 -17.56
C MET A 157 -10.18 -5.11 -17.19
N ALA A 158 -9.57 -6.29 -17.29
CA ALA A 158 -8.14 -6.48 -17.04
C ALA A 158 -7.28 -5.67 -18.03
N PHE A 159 -7.66 -5.60 -19.31
CA PHE A 159 -6.99 -4.75 -20.29
C PHE A 159 -7.15 -3.26 -19.98
N VAL A 160 -8.32 -2.82 -19.51
CA VAL A 160 -8.54 -1.43 -19.08
C VAL A 160 -7.67 -1.10 -17.86
N LEU A 161 -7.61 -1.98 -16.86
CA LEU A 161 -6.75 -1.81 -15.69
C LEU A 161 -5.27 -1.76 -16.09
N PHE A 162 -4.85 -2.64 -16.99
CA PHE A 162 -3.49 -2.63 -17.55
C PHE A 162 -3.16 -1.29 -18.23
N ALA A 163 -4.06 -0.79 -19.09
CA ALA A 163 -3.87 0.50 -19.75
C ALA A 163 -3.77 1.65 -18.73
N LEU A 164 -4.59 1.62 -17.67
CA LEU A 164 -4.54 2.62 -16.59
C LEU A 164 -3.20 2.58 -15.85
N ILE A 165 -2.72 1.39 -15.47
CA ILE A 165 -1.41 1.23 -14.80
C ILE A 165 -0.29 1.70 -15.72
N LEU A 166 -0.34 1.37 -17.01
CA LEU A 166 0.64 1.79 -18.00
C LEU A 166 0.67 3.32 -18.14
N LEU A 167 -0.49 3.96 -18.28
CA LEU A 167 -0.59 5.42 -18.37
C LEU A 167 -0.04 6.11 -17.12
N MET A 168 -0.37 5.61 -15.93
CA MET A 168 0.16 6.13 -14.67
C MET A 168 1.68 5.97 -14.57
N THR A 169 2.19 4.80 -14.96
CA THR A 169 3.63 4.50 -14.96
C THR A 169 4.38 5.41 -15.94
N LEU A 170 3.86 5.60 -17.16
CA LEU A 170 4.44 6.50 -18.15
C LEU A 170 4.40 7.97 -17.69
N PHE A 171 3.30 8.39 -17.06
CA PHE A 171 3.16 9.73 -16.49
C PHE A 171 4.19 9.97 -15.39
N GLN A 172 4.32 9.03 -14.44
CA GLN A 172 5.31 9.09 -13.37
C GLN A 172 6.74 9.12 -13.93
N ASN A 173 7.05 8.25 -14.89
CA ASN A 173 8.37 8.22 -15.53
C ASN A 173 8.69 9.55 -16.23
N ARG A 174 7.71 10.16 -16.91
CA ARG A 174 7.91 11.44 -17.60
C ARG A 174 8.17 12.62 -16.64
N ILE A 175 7.49 12.67 -15.50
CA ILE A 175 7.63 13.76 -14.52
C ILE A 175 8.87 13.59 -13.67
N MET A 176 9.08 12.37 -13.19
CA MET A 176 10.02 12.08 -12.11
C MET A 176 11.36 11.62 -12.67
N GLY A 177 11.38 10.93 -13.82
CA GLY A 177 12.61 10.54 -14.52
C GLY A 177 13.48 11.72 -14.98
N ARG A 178 12.91 12.91 -15.16
CA ARG A 178 13.68 14.15 -15.45
C ARG A 178 14.37 14.75 -14.22
N ARG A 179 14.00 14.32 -13.01
CA ARG A 179 14.53 14.85 -11.74
C ARG A 179 15.45 13.87 -11.02
N VAL A 180 15.74 12.72 -11.64
CA VAL A 180 16.66 11.73 -11.10
C VAL A 180 18.08 12.17 -11.44
N PHE A 181 18.85 12.51 -10.41
CA PHE A 181 20.27 12.75 -10.55
C PHE A 181 20.99 11.40 -10.53
N TYR A 182 21.38 10.95 -11.71
CA TYR A 182 22.42 9.94 -11.86
C TYR A 182 23.72 10.70 -11.64
N GLY A 183 24.33 10.54 -10.46
CA GLY A 183 25.60 11.21 -10.12
C GLY A 183 26.67 10.99 -11.19
#